data_AF-A0A3S0B613-F1
#
_entry.id   AF-A0A3S0B613-F1
#
_cell.length_a   1.000
_cell.length_b   1.000
_cell.length_c   1.000
_cell.angle_alpha   90.00
_cell.angle_beta   90.00
_cell.angle_gamma   90.00
#
_symmetry.space_group_name_H-M   'P 1'
#
loop_
_entity.id
_entity.type
_entity.pdbx_description
1 polymer ?
#
loop_
_entity_poly.entity_id
_entity_poly.type
_entity_poly.pdbx_seq_one_letter_code
_entity_poly.pdbx_strand_id
1 'polypeptide(L)'
;MSKLINFKNFKEDMDEIENLLDGNQLNLFFKKDDDYFGAPENSRIIFAKLKNDDDLTTDFKDQARFIAVNLINTLINGKDSSTTMFGLKDIPKICIIDRQEAVKKLLKKKRSK
;
A
#
# COMPACT_ATOMS: atom_id res chain seq x y z
N MET A 1 15.88 35.33 6.92
CA MET A 1 14.76 34.66 7.62
C MET A 1 14.87 33.17 7.33
N SER A 2 15.32 32.40 8.31
CA SER A 2 15.47 30.95 8.17
C SER A 2 14.09 30.33 7.93
N LYS A 3 14.01 29.42 6.94
CA LYS A 3 12.88 28.50 6.82
C LYS A 3 12.86 27.67 8.10
N LEU A 4 12.12 28.12 9.10
CA LEU A 4 11.53 27.24 10.11
C LEU A 4 10.69 26.26 9.31
N ILE A 5 11.31 25.12 8.96
CA ILE A 5 10.57 23.93 8.57
C ILE A 5 9.52 23.79 9.65
N ASN A 6 8.25 23.88 9.27
CA ASN A 6 7.15 23.86 10.22
C ASN A 6 7.08 22.44 10.82
N PHE A 7 7.91 22.19 11.83
CA PHE A 7 8.12 20.88 12.45
C PHE A 7 6.80 20.29 12.96
N LYS A 8 5.86 21.15 13.33
CA LYS A 8 4.50 20.78 13.73
C LYS A 8 3.76 20.07 12.59
N ASN A 9 3.72 20.67 11.41
CA ASN A 9 3.06 20.09 10.23
C ASN A 9 3.73 18.77 9.80
N PHE A 10 5.06 18.70 9.89
CA PHE A 10 5.78 17.46 9.55
C PHE A 10 5.41 16.31 10.50
N LYS A 11 5.28 16.59 11.79
CA LYS A 11 4.89 15.59 12.78
C LYS A 11 3.46 15.12 12.57
N GLU A 12 2.52 16.05 12.35
CA GLU A 12 1.12 15.72 12.06
C GLU A 12 0.99 14.88 10.77
N ASP A 13 1.79 15.18 9.74
CA ASP A 13 1.83 14.40 8.51
C ASP A 13 2.33 12.97 8.72
N MET A 14 3.39 12.81 9.52
CA MET A 14 3.92 11.50 9.90
C MET A 14 2.90 10.71 10.72
N ASP A 15 2.31 11.32 11.74
CA ASP A 15 1.35 10.66 12.62
C ASP A 15 0.13 10.15 11.82
N GLU A 16 -0.37 10.91 10.86
CA GLU A 16 -1.47 10.47 9.98
C GLU A 16 -1.08 9.28 9.09
N ILE A 17 0.13 9.32 8.52
CA ILE A 17 0.64 8.22 7.68
C ILE A 17 0.83 6.97 8.52
N GLU A 18 1.46 7.06 9.69
CA GLU A 18 1.62 5.91 10.58
C GLU A 18 0.27 5.34 11.03
N ASN A 19 -0.70 6.20 11.36
CA ASN A 19 -2.06 5.76 11.67
C ASN A 19 -2.75 5.04 10.51
N LEU A 20 -2.48 5.44 9.26
CA LEU A 20 -2.97 4.73 8.07
C LEU A 20 -2.32 3.35 7.94
N LEU A 21 -1.00 3.26 8.11
CA LEU A 21 -0.26 2.01 7.93
C LEU A 21 -0.56 1.02 9.06
N ASP A 22 -0.37 1.45 10.30
CA ASP A 22 -0.51 0.60 11.49
C ASP A 22 -1.99 0.34 11.82
N GLY A 23 -2.85 1.34 11.63
CA GLY A 23 -4.29 1.20 11.89
C GLY A 23 -4.99 0.19 10.97
N ASN A 24 -4.43 -0.06 9.78
CA ASN A 24 -4.92 -1.10 8.86
C ASN A 24 -4.03 -2.37 8.87
N GLN A 25 -3.07 -2.46 9.80
CA GLN A 25 -2.14 -3.59 9.94
C GLN A 25 -1.42 -3.95 8.63
N LEU A 26 -1.03 -2.93 7.85
CA LEU A 26 -0.42 -3.11 6.53
C LEU A 26 1.03 -3.54 6.67
N ASN A 27 1.39 -4.64 6.03
CA ASN A 27 2.73 -5.23 6.14
C ASN A 27 3.33 -5.72 4.81
N LEU A 28 2.53 -5.70 3.73
CA LEU A 28 3.02 -5.79 2.36
C LEU A 28 2.81 -4.42 1.69
N PHE A 29 3.87 -3.87 1.11
CA PHE A 29 3.82 -2.61 0.36
C PHE A 29 4.25 -2.85 -1.08
N PHE A 30 3.53 -2.26 -2.02
CA PHE A 30 3.87 -2.40 -3.43
C PHE A 30 3.39 -1.23 -4.28
N LYS A 31 4.06 -1.05 -5.42
CA LYS A 31 3.60 -0.22 -6.53
C LYS A 31 2.93 -1.13 -7.57
N LYS A 32 1.83 -0.67 -8.14
CA LYS A 32 1.28 -1.21 -9.39
C LYS A 32 0.86 -0.04 -10.27
N ASP A 33 1.32 -0.05 -11.51
CA ASP A 33 1.15 1.08 -12.43
C ASP A 33 1.70 2.37 -11.79
N ASP A 34 0.86 3.37 -11.51
CA ASP A 34 1.24 4.64 -10.86
C ASP A 34 0.74 4.80 -9.42
N ASP A 35 0.09 3.77 -8.89
CA ASP A 35 -0.47 3.76 -7.54
C ASP A 35 0.40 3.00 -6.54
N TYR A 36 0.22 3.38 -5.27
CA TYR A 36 0.92 2.80 -4.13
C TYR A 36 -0.08 2.13 -3.21
N PHE A 37 0.20 0.88 -2.86
CA PHE A 37 -0.71 0.03 -2.10
C PHE A 37 -0.04 -0.54 -0.86
N GLY A 38 -0.87 -0.77 0.17
CA GLY A 38 -0.50 -1.54 1.35
C GLY A 38 -1.53 -2.65 1.60
N ALA A 39 -1.10 -3.82 2.02
CA ALA A 39 -1.97 -4.97 2.25
C ALA A 39 -1.68 -5.62 3.62
N PRO A 40 -2.71 -6.17 4.30
CA PRO A 40 -2.55 -6.87 5.58
C PRO A 40 -1.95 -8.28 5.38
N GLU A 41 -1.59 -8.93 6.48
CA GLU A 41 -0.92 -10.25 6.46
C GLU A 41 -1.66 -11.30 5.64
N ASN A 42 -2.98 -11.42 5.81
CA ASN A 42 -3.79 -12.38 5.05
C ASN A 42 -3.65 -12.18 3.53
N SER A 43 -3.64 -10.93 3.08
CA SER A 43 -3.42 -10.59 1.67
C SER A 43 -1.98 -10.87 1.22
N ARG A 44 -0.99 -10.66 2.10
CA ARG A 44 0.42 -10.99 1.83
C ARG A 44 0.61 -12.49 1.57
N ILE A 45 -0.06 -13.34 2.34
CA ILE A 45 -0.01 -14.80 2.17
C ILE A 45 -0.62 -15.20 0.82
N ILE A 46 -1.78 -14.64 0.45
CA ILE A 46 -2.42 -14.92 -0.84
C ILE A 46 -1.54 -14.43 -2.00
N PHE A 47 -0.95 -13.24 -1.89
CA PHE A 47 0.01 -12.73 -2.87
C PHE A 47 1.23 -13.66 -3.02
N ALA A 48 1.81 -14.13 -1.91
CA ALA A 48 2.95 -15.03 -1.94
C ALA A 48 2.60 -16.37 -2.62
N LYS A 49 1.42 -16.92 -2.33
CA LYS A 49 0.90 -18.11 -3.02
C LYS A 49 0.71 -17.86 -4.50
N LEU A 50 0.04 -16.77 -4.89
CA LEU A 50 -0.17 -16.43 -6.30
C LEU A 50 1.14 -16.18 -7.08
N LYS A 51 2.20 -15.75 -6.38
CA LYS A 51 3.52 -15.52 -6.98
C LYS A 51 4.34 -16.80 -7.13
N ASN A 52 4.23 -17.72 -6.16
CA ASN A 52 4.94 -19.00 -6.18
C ASN A 52 4.00 -20.05 -6.79
N ASP A 53 4.22 -20.33 -8.07
CA ASP A 53 3.30 -21.11 -8.91
C ASP A 53 3.22 -22.62 -8.56
N ASP A 54 4.05 -23.04 -7.59
CA ASP A 54 4.21 -24.43 -7.17
C ASP A 54 2.99 -24.89 -6.33
N ASP A 55 2.36 -25.98 -6.76
CA ASP A 55 1.29 -26.71 -6.07
C ASP A 55 -0.08 -26.04 -5.92
N LEU A 56 -0.39 -24.99 -6.69
CA LEU A 56 -1.74 -24.43 -6.74
C LEU A 56 -2.57 -25.07 -7.86
N THR A 57 -3.78 -25.53 -7.54
CA THR A 57 -4.75 -25.98 -8.55
C THR A 57 -5.14 -24.82 -9.47
N THR A 58 -5.46 -25.11 -10.73
CA THR A 58 -5.93 -24.11 -11.70
C THR A 58 -7.12 -23.32 -11.17
N ASP A 59 -8.06 -23.99 -10.52
CA ASP A 59 -9.24 -23.34 -9.89
C ASP A 59 -8.84 -22.35 -8.81
N PHE A 60 -7.82 -22.67 -7.99
CA PHE A 60 -7.33 -21.75 -6.97
C PHE A 60 -6.67 -20.53 -7.63
N LYS A 61 -5.85 -20.72 -8.67
CA LYS A 61 -5.19 -19.64 -9.41
C LYS A 61 -6.20 -18.66 -10.01
N ASP A 62 -7.30 -19.17 -10.56
CA ASP A 62 -8.33 -18.36 -11.20
C ASP A 62 -9.21 -17.61 -10.19
N GLN A 63 -9.45 -18.18 -9.01
CA GLN A 63 -10.35 -17.60 -8.00
C GLN A 63 -9.64 -16.81 -6.90
N ALA A 64 -8.37 -17.10 -6.60
CA ALA A 64 -7.65 -16.47 -5.52
C ALA A 64 -7.48 -14.97 -5.77
N ARG A 65 -7.92 -14.18 -4.79
CA ARG A 65 -7.83 -12.72 -4.80
C ARG A 65 -7.35 -12.22 -3.45
N PHE A 66 -6.64 -11.10 -3.47
CA PHE A 66 -6.24 -10.40 -2.25
C PHE A 66 -6.63 -8.93 -2.32
N ILE A 67 -6.80 -8.32 -1.15
CA ILE A 67 -7.21 -6.91 -1.04
C ILE A 67 -6.00 -6.08 -0.59
N ALA A 68 -5.81 -4.91 -1.20
CA ALA A 68 -4.88 -3.90 -0.71
C ALA A 68 -5.54 -2.52 -0.69
N VAL A 69 -5.08 -1.66 0.19
CA VAL A 69 -5.51 -0.27 0.36
C VAL A 69 -4.67 0.62 -0.57
N ASN A 70 -5.28 1.46 -1.40
CA ASN A 70 -4.57 2.50 -2.13
C ASN A 70 -4.18 3.63 -1.16
N LEU A 71 -2.89 3.71 -0.85
CA LEU A 71 -2.36 4.56 0.20
C LEU A 71 -2.53 6.05 -0.11
N ILE A 72 -2.30 6.45 -1.37
CA ILE A 72 -2.43 7.86 -1.77
C ILE A 72 -3.91 8.27 -1.78
N ASN A 73 -4.76 7.43 -2.35
CA ASN A 73 -6.19 7.72 -2.42
C ASN A 73 -6.80 7.80 -1.02
N THR A 74 -6.47 6.87 -0.12
CA THR A 74 -6.92 6.93 1.28
C THR A 74 -6.40 8.17 2.01
N LEU A 75 -5.13 8.52 1.81
CA LEU A 75 -4.56 9.70 2.46
C LEU A 75 -5.23 11.01 1.99
N ILE A 76 -5.69 11.08 0.74
CA ILE A 76 -6.30 12.31 0.19
C ILE A 76 -7.82 12.36 0.41
N ASN A 77 -8.50 11.22 0.24
CA ASN A 77 -9.97 11.14 0.19
C ASN A 77 -10.60 10.46 1.42
N GLY A 78 -9.80 9.98 2.37
CA GLY A 78 -10.27 9.35 3.61
C GLY A 78 -10.32 7.81 3.58
N LYS A 79 -10.55 7.22 4.76
CA LYS A 79 -10.36 5.78 5.06
C LYS A 79 -11.27 4.81 4.29
N ASP A 80 -12.46 5.24 3.87
CA ASP A 80 -13.51 4.30 3.45
C ASP A 80 -13.49 3.92 1.96
N SER A 81 -12.59 4.48 1.14
CA SER A 81 -12.83 4.56 -0.32
C SER A 81 -11.77 3.95 -1.25
N SER A 82 -10.83 3.12 -0.77
CA SER A 82 -9.67 2.78 -1.61
C SER A 82 -9.19 1.33 -1.64
N THR A 83 -9.96 0.38 -1.12
CA THR A 83 -9.60 -1.04 -1.24
C THR A 83 -9.70 -1.49 -2.70
N THR A 84 -8.65 -2.13 -3.17
CA THR A 84 -8.54 -2.70 -4.52
C THR A 84 -8.28 -4.19 -4.41
N MET A 85 -8.95 -4.97 -5.25
CA MET A 85 -8.80 -6.42 -5.31
C MET A 85 -7.86 -6.81 -6.45
N PHE A 86 -6.91 -7.70 -6.16
CA PHE A 86 -5.87 -8.16 -7.09
C PHE A 86 -5.95 -9.67 -7.26
N GLY A 87 -5.63 -10.16 -8.45
CA GLY A 87 -5.54 -11.59 -8.75
C GLY A 87 -4.27 -11.95 -9.51
N LEU A 88 -4.21 -13.19 -10.00
CA LEU A 88 -3.03 -13.73 -10.70
C LEU A 88 -2.53 -12.81 -11.83
N LYS A 89 -3.43 -12.25 -12.63
CA LYS A 89 -3.10 -11.34 -13.74
C LYS A 89 -2.38 -10.06 -13.32
N ASP A 90 -2.50 -9.66 -12.06
CA ASP A 90 -1.89 -8.45 -11.52
C ASP A 90 -0.49 -8.70 -10.98
N ILE A 91 -0.17 -9.95 -10.60
CA ILE A 91 1.10 -10.34 -9.98
C ILE A 91 2.32 -9.87 -10.81
N PRO A 92 2.36 -10.02 -12.15
CA PRO A 92 3.50 -9.56 -12.95
C PRO A 92 3.70 -8.04 -12.95
N LYS A 93 2.69 -7.26 -12.56
CA LYS A 93 2.72 -5.78 -12.53
C LYS A 93 3.04 -5.22 -11.15
N ILE A 94 3.17 -6.07 -10.14
CA ILE A 94 3.40 -5.68 -8.76
C ILE A 94 4.90 -5.58 -8.49
N CYS A 95 5.32 -4.38 -8.10
CA CYS A 95 6.68 -4.11 -7.64
C CYS A 95 6.66 -3.92 -6.12
N ILE A 96 7.23 -4.89 -5.39
CA ILE A 96 7.33 -4.81 -3.93
C ILE A 96 8.25 -3.65 -3.56
N ILE A 97 7.82 -2.82 -2.62
CA ILE A 97 8.62 -1.74 -2.03
C ILE A 97 8.70 -1.96 -0.52
N ASP A 98 9.69 -1.34 0.13
CA ASP A 98 9.73 -1.35 1.58
C ASP A 98 8.79 -0.28 2.18
N ARG A 99 8.57 -0.39 3.49
CA ARG A 99 7.73 0.56 4.24
C ARG A 99 8.29 1.98 4.18
N GLN A 100 9.61 2.14 4.25
CA GLN A 100 10.25 3.47 4.28
C GLN A 100 10.05 4.21 2.95
N GLU A 101 10.11 3.49 1.83
CA GLU A 101 9.80 4.02 0.52
C GLU A 101 8.33 4.42 0.45
N ALA A 102 7.40 3.57 0.88
CA ALA A 102 5.98 3.91 0.90
C ALA A 102 5.72 5.21 1.69
N VAL A 103 6.26 5.31 2.92
CA VAL A 103 6.17 6.51 3.76
C VAL A 103 6.76 7.74 3.05
N LYS A 104 7.95 7.63 2.46
CA LYS A 104 8.59 8.73 1.73
C LYS A 104 7.73 9.23 0.56
N LYS A 105 7.07 8.33 -0.17
CA LYS A 105 6.17 8.69 -1.28
C LYS A 105 4.92 9.40 -0.78
N LEU A 106 4.32 8.91 0.31
CA LEU A 106 3.15 9.53 0.94
C LEU A 106 3.46 10.94 1.46
N LEU A 107 4.57 11.11 2.19
CA LEU A 107 5.02 12.43 2.64
C LEU A 107 5.22 13.40 1.48
N LYS A 108 5.90 12.94 0.42
CA LYS A 108 6.13 13.78 -0.77
C LYS A 108 4.80 14.21 -1.39
N LYS A 109 3.84 13.29 -1.51
CA LYS A 109 2.54 13.58 -2.12
C LYS A 109 1.72 14.58 -1.30
N LYS A 110 1.72 14.44 0.03
CA LYS A 110 1.01 15.35 0.94
C LYS A 110 1.54 16.77 0.90
N ARG A 111 2.87 16.93 0.77
CA ARG A 111 3.56 18.24 0.72
C ARG A 111 3.68 18.86 -0.66
N SER A 112 3.31 18.13 -1.72
CA SER A 112 3.27 18.66 -3.10
C SER A 112 1.90 19.27 -3.46
N LYS A 113 0.96 19.26 -2.51
CA LYS A 113 -0.34 19.91 -2.59
C LYS A 113 -0.25 21.26 -1.89
#